data_AF-A0A1G7U460-F1
#
_entry.id   AF-A0A1G7U460-F1
#
_cell.length_a   1.000
_cell.length_b   1.000
_cell.length_c   1.000
_cell.angle_alpha   90.00
_cell.angle_beta   90.00
_cell.angle_gamma   90.00
#
_symmetry.space_group_name_H-M   'P 1'
#
loop_
_entity.id
_entity.type
_entity.pdbx_description
1 polymer ?
#
loop_
_entity_poly.entity_id
_entity_poly.type
_entity_poly.pdbx_seq_one_letter_code
_entity_poly.pdbx_strand_id
1 'polypeptide(L)'
;MGMMLPNELIWVMEKLGFEWPDVDEDELRRGAQIVSHFRDDLEDSLQAIDRKVNGDLAAAMRGQAGPAFVSAWNTNRSQNLQKLVDLLGPVPPGMDIAAGVVLGLKIKVIADVTTTMIALVGMLTNPVTAVGAGPMLIIKKKLLNAAVDIAIEQALNQILPTVIEPLADELPAVVMAALNAPVVEAVAGNPDEFYADLQALEQSEEELDLRAADIESLMDRLMADLAGLNITGD
;
A
#
# COMPACT_ATOMS: atom_id res chain seq x y z
N MET A 1 -10.00 -7.81 12.79
CA MET A 1 -9.77 -8.18 14.20
C MET A 1 -8.83 -9.35 14.15
N GLY A 2 -7.54 -9.06 14.25
CA GLY A 2 -6.49 -10.04 14.10
C GLY A 2 -6.52 -11.13 15.16
N MET A 3 -5.67 -12.13 14.95
CA MET A 3 -5.54 -13.29 15.81
C MET A 3 -5.04 -12.89 17.19
N MET A 4 -5.75 -13.39 18.20
CA MET A 4 -5.48 -13.16 19.61
C MET A 4 -4.86 -14.39 20.28
N LEU A 5 -4.07 -14.15 21.31
CA LEU A 5 -3.51 -15.20 22.16
C LEU A 5 -4.62 -15.87 22.99
N PRO A 6 -4.74 -17.22 22.97
CA PRO A 6 -5.63 -17.92 23.89
C PRO A 6 -5.24 -17.70 25.36
N ASN A 7 -6.24 -17.47 26.22
CA ASN A 7 -6.03 -17.07 27.62
C ASN A 7 -5.17 -18.06 28.42
N GLU A 8 -5.33 -19.35 28.14
CA GLU A 8 -4.54 -20.41 28.78
C GLU A 8 -3.03 -20.24 28.53
N LEU A 9 -2.63 -19.71 27.37
CA LEU A 9 -1.24 -19.60 26.96
C LEU A 9 -0.51 -18.42 27.58
N ILE A 10 -1.24 -17.43 28.13
CA ILE A 10 -0.68 -16.22 28.76
C ILE A 10 0.34 -16.60 29.83
N TRP A 11 -0.01 -17.53 30.72
CA TRP A 11 0.89 -17.98 31.79
C TRP A 11 2.22 -18.52 31.26
N VAL A 12 2.20 -19.31 30.18
CA VAL A 12 3.44 -19.86 29.59
C VAL A 12 4.25 -18.78 28.92
N MET A 13 3.59 -17.85 28.24
CA MET A 13 4.26 -16.70 27.62
C MET A 13 4.99 -15.84 28.66
N GLU A 14 4.36 -15.57 29.81
CA GLU A 14 5.01 -14.89 30.94
C GLU A 14 6.22 -15.67 31.46
N LYS A 15 6.14 -17.01 31.56
CA LYS A 15 7.28 -17.85 31.97
C LYS A 15 8.40 -17.89 30.94
N LEU A 16 8.07 -17.83 29.66
CA LEU A 16 9.03 -17.68 28.57
C LEU A 16 9.62 -16.26 28.54
N GLY A 17 8.91 -15.27 29.09
CA GLY A 17 9.23 -13.85 28.94
C GLY A 17 9.23 -13.44 27.47
N PHE A 18 8.31 -13.97 26.69
CA PHE A 18 8.09 -13.63 25.28
C PHE A 18 6.80 -12.81 25.19
N GLU A 19 6.82 -11.73 24.41
CA GLU A 19 5.67 -10.86 24.22
C GLU A 19 4.89 -11.28 22.97
N TRP A 20 3.57 -11.17 23.03
CA TRP A 20 2.72 -11.49 21.89
C TRP A 20 2.90 -10.43 20.80
N PRO A 21 3.02 -10.82 19.51
CA PRO A 21 3.09 -9.84 18.44
C PRO A 21 1.82 -8.99 18.38
N ASP A 22 1.99 -7.68 18.50
CA ASP A 22 0.90 -6.70 18.58
C ASP A 22 0.39 -6.23 17.20
N VAL A 23 1.00 -6.69 16.12
CA VAL A 23 0.58 -6.32 14.76
C VAL A 23 -0.74 -7.01 14.39
N ASP A 24 -1.74 -6.27 13.91
CA ASP A 24 -3.01 -6.80 13.39
C ASP A 24 -2.89 -7.10 11.87
N GLU A 25 -2.91 -8.38 11.52
CA GLU A 25 -2.85 -8.86 10.15
C GLU A 25 -4.10 -8.52 9.31
N ASP A 26 -5.26 -8.34 9.94
CA ASP A 26 -6.48 -7.94 9.24
C ASP A 26 -6.41 -6.45 8.88
N GLU A 27 -5.85 -5.61 9.74
CA GLU A 27 -5.64 -4.19 9.44
C GLU A 27 -4.57 -4.01 8.35
N LEU A 28 -3.55 -4.87 8.30
CA LEU A 28 -2.63 -4.92 7.15
C LEU A 28 -3.36 -5.28 5.83
N ARG A 29 -4.26 -6.28 5.84
CA ARG A 29 -5.09 -6.61 4.66
C ARG A 29 -6.05 -5.49 4.30
N ARG A 30 -6.62 -4.81 5.30
CA ARG A 30 -7.48 -3.65 5.08
C ARG A 30 -6.71 -2.50 4.41
N GLY A 31 -5.48 -2.25 4.84
CA GLY A 31 -4.59 -1.30 4.17
C GLY A 31 -4.31 -1.68 2.71
N ALA A 32 -4.11 -2.98 2.43
CA ALA A 32 -3.96 -3.47 1.05
C ALA A 32 -5.20 -3.12 0.19
N GLN A 33 -6.40 -3.33 0.74
CA GLN A 33 -7.66 -2.99 0.07
C GLN A 33 -7.82 -1.49 -0.16
N ILE A 34 -7.49 -0.65 0.83
CA ILE A 34 -7.54 0.82 0.71
C ILE A 34 -6.67 1.29 -0.45
N VAL A 35 -5.41 0.83 -0.51
CA VAL A 35 -4.49 1.25 -1.58
C VAL A 35 -4.93 0.68 -2.94
N SER A 36 -5.45 -0.55 -2.99
CA SER A 36 -5.97 -1.12 -4.24
C SER A 36 -7.14 -0.31 -4.78
N HIS A 37 -8.13 0.00 -3.94
CA HIS A 37 -9.28 0.80 -4.35
C HIS A 37 -8.88 2.20 -4.79
N PHE A 38 -7.98 2.86 -4.04
CA PHE A 38 -7.46 4.17 -4.44
C PHE A 38 -6.77 4.12 -5.81
N ARG A 39 -5.91 3.11 -6.05
CA ARG A 39 -5.23 2.95 -7.33
C ARG A 39 -6.23 2.77 -8.48
N ASP A 40 -7.23 1.92 -8.29
CA ASP A 40 -8.22 1.61 -9.32
C ASP A 40 -9.11 2.85 -9.60
N ASP A 41 -9.58 3.55 -8.56
CA ASP A 41 -10.36 4.78 -8.70
C ASP A 41 -9.55 5.92 -9.37
N LEU A 42 -8.25 6.02 -9.06
CA LEU A 42 -7.35 6.98 -9.70
C LEU A 42 -7.17 6.66 -11.19
N GLU A 43 -6.93 5.40 -11.54
CA GLU A 43 -6.80 4.95 -12.92
C GLU A 43 -8.09 5.20 -13.73
N ASP A 44 -9.26 4.92 -13.14
CA ASP A 44 -10.57 5.21 -13.74
C ASP A 44 -10.77 6.72 -13.98
N SER A 45 -10.37 7.55 -13.03
CA SER A 45 -10.42 9.02 -13.14
C SER A 45 -9.50 9.50 -14.26
N LEU A 46 -8.28 8.98 -14.34
CA LEU A 46 -7.33 9.30 -15.40
C LEU A 46 -7.83 8.86 -16.78
N GLN A 47 -8.47 7.69 -16.90
CA GLN A 47 -9.09 7.23 -18.15
C GLN A 47 -10.30 8.08 -18.56
N ALA A 48 -11.08 8.58 -17.58
CA ALA A 48 -12.17 9.51 -17.86
C ALA A 48 -11.65 10.84 -18.43
N ILE A 49 -10.60 11.40 -17.83
CA ILE A 49 -9.94 12.61 -18.34
C ILE A 49 -9.36 12.35 -19.73
N ASP A 50 -8.69 11.20 -19.92
CA ASP A 50 -8.08 10.85 -21.20
C ASP A 50 -9.08 10.80 -22.35
N ARG A 51 -10.27 10.21 -22.13
CA ARG A 51 -11.37 10.20 -23.11
C ARG A 51 -11.86 11.61 -23.45
N LYS A 52 -11.92 12.51 -22.46
CA LYS A 52 -12.38 13.89 -22.66
C LYS A 52 -11.37 14.70 -23.46
N VAL A 53 -10.08 14.59 -23.10
CA VAL A 53 -8.99 15.31 -23.77
C VAL A 53 -8.84 14.84 -25.22
N ASN A 54 -8.82 13.53 -25.46
CA ASN A 54 -8.65 12.98 -26.80
C ASN A 54 -9.93 13.02 -27.67
N GLY A 55 -11.09 13.26 -27.08
CA GLY A 55 -12.38 13.34 -27.76
C GLY A 55 -12.88 14.77 -27.95
N ASP A 56 -13.61 15.27 -26.96
CA ASP A 56 -14.35 16.52 -27.04
C ASP A 56 -13.43 17.73 -27.16
N LEU A 57 -12.34 17.74 -26.39
CA LEU A 57 -11.39 18.85 -26.36
C LEU A 57 -10.57 18.92 -27.66
N ALA A 58 -10.15 17.76 -28.18
CA ALA A 58 -9.50 17.66 -29.48
C ALA A 58 -10.41 18.13 -30.63
N ALA A 59 -11.72 17.88 -30.55
CA ALA A 59 -12.70 18.30 -31.55
C ALA A 59 -13.08 19.79 -31.45
N ALA A 60 -13.06 20.36 -30.25
CA ALA A 60 -13.42 21.75 -29.97
C ALA A 60 -12.36 22.78 -30.42
N MET A 61 -11.11 22.36 -30.60
CA MET A 61 -10.02 23.22 -31.05
C MET A 61 -9.58 22.90 -32.48
N ARG A 62 -9.59 23.91 -33.36
CA ARG A 62 -8.98 23.87 -34.70
C ARG A 62 -7.77 24.81 -34.76
N GLY A 63 -6.73 24.37 -35.46
CA GLY A 63 -5.41 25.00 -35.43
C GLY A 63 -4.44 24.19 -34.56
N GLN A 64 -3.21 24.69 -34.38
CA GLN A 64 -2.13 23.89 -33.77
C GLN A 64 -2.18 23.79 -32.24
N ALA A 65 -2.90 24.68 -31.54
CA ALA A 65 -2.95 24.70 -30.08
C ALA A 65 -3.69 23.48 -29.47
N GLY A 66 -4.74 22.99 -30.12
CA GLY A 66 -5.49 21.82 -29.64
C GLY A 66 -4.68 20.53 -29.67
N PRO A 67 -4.11 20.15 -30.82
CA PRO A 67 -3.19 19.01 -30.92
C PRO A 67 -1.99 19.12 -29.98
N ALA A 68 -1.48 20.33 -29.74
CA ALA A 68 -0.37 20.57 -28.81
C ALA A 68 -0.72 20.25 -27.35
N PHE A 69 -1.92 20.65 -26.90
CA PHE A 69 -2.42 20.34 -25.57
C PHE A 69 -2.67 18.84 -25.41
N VAL A 70 -3.35 18.23 -26.39
CA VAL A 70 -3.64 16.79 -26.39
C VAL A 70 -2.36 15.97 -26.38
N SER A 71 -1.35 16.36 -27.16
CA SER A 71 -0.02 15.74 -27.17
C SER A 71 0.66 15.86 -25.80
N ALA A 72 0.66 17.06 -25.22
CA ALA A 72 1.25 17.30 -23.90
C ALA A 72 0.58 16.46 -22.79
N TRP A 73 -0.75 16.39 -22.81
CA TRP A 73 -1.52 15.53 -21.92
C TRP A 73 -1.15 14.06 -22.08
N ASN A 74 -1.16 13.54 -23.32
CA ASN A 74 -0.84 12.14 -23.59
C ASN A 74 0.59 11.80 -23.18
N THR A 75 1.54 12.72 -23.39
CA THR A 75 2.92 12.61 -22.90
C THR A 75 2.95 12.53 -21.38
N ASN A 76 2.28 13.43 -20.66
CA ASN A 76 2.25 13.41 -19.20
C ASN A 76 1.56 12.16 -18.63
N ARG A 77 0.43 11.77 -19.22
CA ARG A 77 -0.38 10.61 -18.84
C ARG A 77 0.40 9.31 -18.98
N SER A 78 1.10 9.13 -20.11
CA SER A 78 1.85 7.91 -20.40
C SER A 78 3.20 7.84 -19.70
N GLN A 79 3.87 8.97 -19.45
CA GLN A 79 5.23 8.98 -18.92
C GLN A 79 5.32 9.19 -17.41
N ASN A 80 4.38 9.94 -16.81
CA ASN A 80 4.45 10.31 -15.40
C ASN A 80 3.26 9.75 -14.62
N LEU A 81 2.02 10.02 -15.05
CA LEU A 81 0.83 9.56 -14.31
C LEU A 81 0.71 8.03 -14.34
N GLN A 82 1.04 7.37 -15.46
CA GLN A 82 1.09 5.91 -15.51
C GLN A 82 2.11 5.35 -14.51
N LYS A 83 3.31 5.94 -14.43
CA LYS A 83 4.33 5.49 -13.46
C LYS A 83 3.86 5.64 -12.02
N LEU A 84 3.11 6.71 -11.72
CA LEU A 84 2.52 6.90 -10.40
C LEU A 84 1.57 5.75 -10.04
N VAL A 85 0.69 5.37 -10.97
CA VAL A 85 -0.22 4.22 -10.81
C VAL A 85 0.57 2.91 -10.69
N ASP A 86 1.60 2.73 -11.52
CA ASP A 86 2.44 1.53 -11.52
C ASP A 86 3.20 1.35 -10.20
N LEU A 87 3.68 2.45 -9.58
CA LEU A 87 4.33 2.44 -8.27
C LEU A 87 3.40 1.99 -7.13
N LEU A 88 2.09 2.26 -7.25
CA LEU A 88 1.09 1.80 -6.30
C LEU A 88 0.72 0.32 -6.51
N GLY A 89 0.96 -0.22 -7.72
CA GLY A 89 0.62 -1.58 -8.10
C GLY A 89 1.13 -2.67 -7.14
N PRO A 90 2.42 -2.66 -6.75
CA PRO A 90 3.00 -3.61 -5.81
C PRO A 90 2.57 -3.46 -4.35
N VAL A 91 1.95 -2.34 -3.95
CA VAL A 91 1.64 -2.07 -2.55
C VAL A 91 0.65 -3.07 -1.95
N PRO A 92 -0.54 -3.31 -2.55
CA PRO A 92 -1.49 -4.29 -2.01
C PRO A 92 -0.89 -5.70 -1.82
N PRO A 93 -0.23 -6.33 -2.83
CA PRO A 93 0.34 -7.65 -2.62
C PRO A 93 1.48 -7.66 -1.58
N GLY A 94 2.25 -6.56 -1.46
CA GLY A 94 3.26 -6.43 -0.40
C GLY A 94 2.65 -6.42 1.00
N MET A 95 1.53 -5.71 1.19
CA MET A 95 0.80 -5.69 2.45
C MET A 95 0.17 -7.05 2.78
N ASP A 96 -0.35 -7.75 1.77
CA ASP A 96 -0.86 -9.13 1.94
C ASP A 96 0.23 -10.11 2.36
N ILE A 97 1.44 -9.98 1.82
CA ILE A 97 2.62 -10.76 2.23
C ILE A 97 2.93 -10.48 3.71
N ALA A 98 2.99 -9.21 4.11
CA ALA A 98 3.25 -8.84 5.50
C ALA A 98 2.18 -9.44 6.44
N ALA A 99 0.90 -9.31 6.09
CA ALA A 99 -0.21 -9.89 6.83
C ALA A 99 -0.10 -11.42 6.96
N GLY A 100 0.26 -12.09 5.86
CA GLY A 100 0.47 -13.54 5.84
C GLY A 100 1.61 -13.99 6.76
N VAL A 101 2.72 -13.24 6.77
CA VAL A 101 3.87 -13.51 7.65
C VAL A 101 3.49 -13.32 9.12
N VAL A 102 2.82 -12.21 9.47
CA VAL A 102 2.36 -11.95 10.85
C VAL A 102 1.41 -13.04 11.33
N LEU A 103 0.42 -13.41 10.52
CA LEU A 103 -0.52 -14.48 10.85
C LEU A 103 0.21 -15.83 11.06
N GLY A 104 1.12 -16.17 10.14
CA GLY A 104 1.92 -17.39 10.24
C GLY A 104 2.77 -17.44 11.52
N LEU A 105 3.37 -16.32 11.89
CA LEU A 105 4.11 -16.18 13.14
C LEU A 105 3.22 -16.37 14.37
N LYS A 106 2.05 -15.73 14.41
CA LYS A 106 1.09 -15.88 15.52
C LYS A 106 0.65 -17.34 15.69
N ILE A 107 0.33 -18.03 14.59
CA ILE A 107 -0.01 -19.46 14.61
C ILE A 107 1.16 -20.29 15.16
N LYS A 108 2.39 -20.02 14.69
CA LYS A 108 3.60 -20.70 15.13
C LYS A 108 3.85 -20.48 16.62
N VAL A 109 3.72 -19.25 17.11
CA VAL A 109 3.84 -18.90 18.54
C VAL A 109 2.83 -19.70 19.35
N ILE A 110 1.55 -19.73 18.96
CA ILE A 110 0.51 -20.50 19.66
C ILE A 110 0.89 -21.99 19.73
N ALA A 111 1.33 -22.59 18.63
CA ALA A 111 1.71 -24.00 18.59
C ALA A 111 2.92 -24.31 19.49
N ASP A 112 3.96 -23.48 19.45
CA ASP A 112 5.16 -23.65 20.27
C ASP A 112 4.87 -23.46 21.75
N VAL A 113 4.07 -22.44 22.11
CA VAL A 113 3.70 -22.14 23.50
C VAL A 113 2.80 -23.24 24.05
N THR A 114 1.84 -23.75 23.26
CA THR A 114 0.98 -24.88 23.65
C THR A 114 1.80 -26.14 23.92
N THR A 115 2.73 -26.48 23.02
CA THR A 115 3.61 -27.66 23.20
C THR A 115 4.51 -27.48 24.43
N THR A 116 5.00 -26.26 24.66
CA THR A 116 5.80 -25.93 25.84
C THR A 116 4.98 -26.04 27.12
N MET A 117 3.71 -25.64 27.11
CA MET A 117 2.79 -25.82 28.24
C MET A 117 2.67 -27.29 28.64
N ILE A 118 2.34 -28.15 27.67
CA ILE A 118 2.14 -29.59 27.91
C ILE A 118 3.42 -30.21 28.48
N ALA A 119 4.56 -29.87 27.91
CA ALA A 119 5.86 -30.35 28.39
C ALA A 119 6.17 -29.84 29.81
N LEU A 120 5.93 -28.55 30.09
CA LEU A 120 6.12 -27.97 31.42
C LEU A 120 5.26 -28.66 32.47
N VAL A 121 3.96 -28.82 32.21
CA VAL A 121 3.04 -29.49 33.15
C VAL A 121 3.54 -30.89 33.44
N GLY A 122 3.90 -31.67 32.42
CA GLY A 122 4.46 -33.00 32.62
C GLY A 122 5.75 -32.98 33.46
N MET A 123 6.68 -32.07 33.18
CA MET A 123 7.94 -31.99 33.91
C MET A 123 7.79 -31.57 35.37
N LEU A 124 6.82 -30.70 35.67
CA LEU A 124 6.57 -30.22 37.02
C LEU A 124 5.87 -31.25 37.92
N THR A 125 5.31 -32.32 37.36
CA THR A 125 4.75 -33.44 38.16
C THR A 125 5.80 -34.36 38.79
N ASN A 126 7.08 -34.24 38.40
CA ASN A 126 8.16 -35.08 38.93
C ASN A 126 9.41 -34.22 39.27
N PRO A 127 9.92 -34.27 40.52
CA PRO A 127 11.08 -33.46 40.96
C PRO A 127 12.34 -33.65 40.10
N VAL A 128 12.56 -34.84 39.54
CA VAL A 128 13.73 -35.14 38.70
C VAL A 128 13.65 -34.38 37.38
N THR A 129 12.48 -34.37 36.74
CA THR A 129 12.25 -33.67 35.47
C THR A 129 12.09 -32.17 35.65
N ALA A 130 11.59 -31.71 36.81
CA ALA A 130 11.38 -30.29 37.10
C ALA A 130 12.65 -29.45 36.98
N VAL A 131 13.83 -30.01 37.28
CA VAL A 131 15.13 -29.34 37.13
C VAL A 131 15.38 -28.89 35.68
N GLY A 132 14.86 -29.63 34.70
CA GLY A 132 15.01 -29.31 33.27
C GLY A 132 14.09 -28.20 32.76
N ALA A 133 13.07 -27.78 33.53
CA ALA A 133 12.04 -26.87 33.05
C ALA A 133 12.59 -25.47 32.73
N GLY A 134 13.43 -24.92 33.61
CA GLY A 134 14.09 -23.63 33.40
C GLY A 134 14.97 -23.61 32.14
N PRO A 135 15.93 -24.54 31.99
CA PRO A 135 16.73 -24.66 30.77
C PRO A 135 15.90 -24.82 29.49
N MET A 136 14.83 -25.61 29.52
CA MET A 136 13.95 -25.77 28.36
C MET A 136 13.30 -24.44 27.95
N LEU A 137 12.80 -23.65 28.91
CA LEU A 137 12.18 -22.35 28.61
C LEU A 137 13.16 -21.37 27.97
N ILE A 138 14.42 -21.34 28.43
CA ILE A 138 15.46 -20.51 27.83
C ILE A 138 15.70 -20.90 26.36
N ILE A 139 15.78 -22.20 26.08
CA ILE A 139 15.96 -22.72 24.72
C ILE A 139 14.75 -22.36 23.84
N LYS A 140 13.54 -22.58 24.34
CA LYS A 140 12.29 -22.27 23.61
C LYS A 140 12.17 -20.78 23.28
N LYS A 141 12.49 -19.90 24.24
CA LYS A 141 12.53 -18.46 23.98
C LYS A 141 13.49 -18.11 22.84
N LYS A 142 14.71 -18.64 22.86
CA LYS A 142 15.71 -18.38 21.82
C LYS A 142 15.24 -18.85 20.44
N LEU A 143 14.63 -20.03 20.36
CA LEU A 143 14.07 -20.56 19.11
C LEU A 143 12.87 -19.74 18.62
N LEU A 144 12.07 -19.20 19.54
CA LEU A 144 10.93 -18.36 19.20
C LEU A 144 11.38 -17.02 18.63
N ASN A 145 12.32 -16.34 19.32
CA ASN A 145 12.92 -15.10 18.82
C ASN A 145 13.57 -15.31 17.45
N ALA A 146 14.39 -16.35 17.28
CA ALA A 146 15.03 -16.62 15.99
C ALA A 146 14.01 -16.85 14.87
N ALA A 147 12.88 -17.50 15.15
CA ALA A 147 11.83 -17.69 14.15
C ALA A 147 11.13 -16.37 13.77
N VAL A 148 10.92 -15.47 14.73
CA VAL A 148 10.38 -14.13 14.47
C VAL A 148 11.36 -13.34 13.63
N ASP A 149 12.64 -13.31 14.00
CA ASP A 149 13.69 -12.59 13.27
C ASP A 149 13.76 -13.07 11.81
N ILE A 150 13.80 -14.38 11.59
CA ILE A 150 13.81 -14.98 10.24
C ILE A 150 12.57 -14.58 9.44
N ALA A 151 11.39 -14.59 10.05
CA ALA A 151 10.16 -14.26 9.37
C ALA A 151 10.08 -12.77 9.00
N ILE A 152 10.53 -11.88 9.90
CA ILE A 152 10.65 -10.44 9.61
C ILE A 152 11.64 -10.21 8.48
N GLU A 153 12.82 -10.84 8.53
CA GLU A 153 13.81 -10.75 7.46
C GLU A 153 13.24 -11.24 6.12
N GLN A 154 12.50 -12.34 6.10
CA GLN A 154 11.84 -12.84 4.88
C GLN A 154 10.80 -11.85 4.34
N ALA A 155 9.97 -11.27 5.21
CA ALA A 155 9.00 -10.25 4.79
C ALA A 155 9.72 -9.03 4.20
N LEU A 156 10.73 -8.51 4.90
CA LEU A 156 11.50 -7.37 4.46
C LEU A 156 12.24 -7.64 3.14
N ASN A 157 12.88 -8.80 2.98
CA ASN A 157 13.57 -9.16 1.74
C ASN A 157 12.64 -9.22 0.52
N GLN A 158 11.35 -9.50 0.74
CA GLN A 158 10.37 -9.52 -0.33
C GLN A 158 9.77 -8.12 -0.58
N ILE A 159 9.42 -7.41 0.48
CA ILE A 159 8.67 -6.14 0.42
C ILE A 159 9.58 -4.94 0.14
N LEU A 160 10.79 -4.92 0.70
CA LEU A 160 11.73 -3.80 0.53
C LEU A 160 11.99 -3.47 -0.95
N PRO A 161 12.53 -4.39 -1.77
CA PRO A 161 12.89 -4.06 -3.16
C PRO A 161 11.70 -3.89 -4.09
N THR A 162 10.53 -4.45 -3.73
CA THR A 162 9.36 -4.44 -4.61
C THR A 162 8.37 -3.33 -4.31
N VAL A 163 8.37 -2.82 -3.07
CA VAL A 163 7.39 -1.84 -2.60
C VAL A 163 8.07 -0.63 -1.99
N ILE A 164 8.89 -0.83 -0.95
CA ILE A 164 9.41 0.28 -0.14
C ILE A 164 10.45 1.09 -0.91
N GLU A 165 11.42 0.45 -1.55
CA GLU A 165 12.48 1.11 -2.31
C GLU A 165 11.91 1.91 -3.50
N PRO A 166 11.08 1.36 -4.40
CA PRO A 166 10.49 2.15 -5.49
C PRO A 166 9.65 3.34 -5.00
N LEU A 167 8.86 3.15 -3.95
CA LEU A 167 8.07 4.25 -3.38
C LEU A 167 8.96 5.34 -2.76
N ALA A 168 10.04 4.96 -2.07
CA ALA A 168 10.93 5.93 -1.45
C ALA A 168 11.76 6.70 -2.49
N ASP A 169 12.27 6.00 -3.50
CA ASP A 169 13.24 6.54 -4.44
C ASP A 169 12.59 7.22 -5.65
N GLU A 170 11.48 6.68 -6.16
CA GLU A 170 10.88 7.14 -7.42
C GLU A 170 9.68 8.07 -7.22
N LEU A 171 8.86 7.85 -6.19
CA LEU A 171 7.60 8.58 -6.01
C LEU A 171 7.78 10.11 -6.00
N PRO A 172 8.74 10.70 -5.25
CA PRO A 172 8.93 12.15 -5.26
C PRO A 172 9.26 12.69 -6.66
N ALA A 173 10.10 11.98 -7.41
CA ALA A 173 10.51 12.39 -8.75
C ALA A 173 9.35 12.27 -9.75
N VAL A 174 8.55 11.19 -9.66
CA VAL A 174 7.38 10.98 -10.52
C VAL A 174 6.30 12.03 -10.26
N VAL A 175 6.00 12.33 -8.99
CA VAL A 175 5.05 13.39 -8.62
C VAL A 175 5.53 14.74 -9.15
N MET A 176 6.80 15.09 -8.96
CA MET A 176 7.35 16.34 -9.48
C MET A 176 7.34 16.39 -11.00
N ALA A 177 7.60 15.28 -11.70
CA ALA A 177 7.53 15.23 -13.16
C ALA A 177 6.09 15.41 -13.67
N ALA A 178 5.11 14.79 -13.00
CA ALA A 178 3.69 14.94 -13.33
C ALA A 178 3.20 16.39 -13.16
N LEU A 179 3.63 17.06 -12.08
CA LEU A 179 3.26 18.45 -11.77
C LEU A 179 3.95 19.47 -12.69
N ASN A 180 5.20 19.22 -13.08
CA ASN A 180 5.97 20.14 -13.94
C ASN A 180 5.79 19.87 -15.45
N ALA A 181 4.95 18.90 -15.82
CA ALA A 181 4.71 18.58 -17.22
C ALA A 181 4.11 19.79 -17.94
N PRO A 182 4.55 20.07 -19.18
CA PRO A 182 4.00 21.18 -19.94
C PRO A 182 2.50 20.94 -20.20
N VAL A 183 1.71 22.00 -20.07
CA VAL A 183 0.27 21.95 -20.39
C VAL A 183 0.04 21.95 -21.91
N VAL A 184 0.98 22.52 -22.67
CA VAL A 184 0.95 22.60 -24.13
C VAL A 184 2.36 22.36 -24.67
N GLU A 185 2.50 21.51 -25.68
CA GLU A 185 3.79 21.34 -26.36
C GLU A 185 4.10 22.54 -27.26
N ALA A 186 5.38 22.90 -27.40
CA ALA A 186 5.77 24.01 -28.27
C ALA A 186 5.50 23.65 -29.74
N VAL A 187 4.54 24.34 -30.37
CA VAL A 187 4.26 24.14 -31.80
C VAL A 187 4.59 25.41 -32.59
N ALA A 188 5.36 25.27 -33.65
CA ALA A 188 5.62 26.32 -34.61
C ALA A 188 4.43 26.43 -35.58
N GLY A 189 3.47 27.32 -35.27
CA GLY A 189 2.21 27.44 -36.00
C GLY A 189 1.91 28.81 -36.58
N ASN A 190 1.34 28.82 -37.77
CA ASN A 190 0.76 30.03 -38.37
C ASN A 190 -0.46 30.46 -37.53
N PRO A 191 -0.49 31.70 -37.00
CA PRO A 191 -1.60 32.20 -36.18
C PRO A 191 -2.90 32.43 -36.95
N ASP A 192 -2.88 32.36 -38.29
CA ASP A 192 -4.00 32.75 -39.16
C ASP A 192 -5.17 31.73 -39.22
N GLU A 193 -5.06 30.54 -38.61
CA GLU A 193 -6.12 29.50 -38.62
C GLU A 193 -6.49 28.97 -37.22
N PHE A 194 -6.46 29.83 -36.19
CA PHE A 194 -6.98 29.46 -34.88
C PHE A 194 -8.51 29.63 -34.83
N TYR A 195 -9.23 28.53 -34.58
CA TYR A 195 -10.66 28.55 -34.28
C TYR A 195 -10.93 27.68 -33.07
N ALA A 196 -11.63 28.24 -32.09
CA ALA A 196 -11.99 27.56 -30.84
C ALA A 196 -13.50 27.64 -30.66
N ASP A 197 -14.13 26.49 -30.45
CA ASP A 197 -15.51 26.45 -29.96
C ASP A 197 -15.51 26.74 -28.46
N LEU A 198 -15.74 28.01 -28.11
CA LEU A 198 -15.67 28.47 -26.72
C LEU A 198 -16.70 27.77 -25.83
N GLN A 199 -17.87 27.41 -26.37
CA GLN A 199 -18.91 26.73 -25.59
C GLN A 199 -18.50 25.29 -25.28
N ALA A 200 -17.92 24.59 -26.27
CA ALA A 200 -17.41 23.24 -26.06
C ALA A 200 -16.18 23.22 -25.13
N LEU A 201 -15.36 24.28 -25.15
CA LEU A 201 -14.24 24.45 -24.24
C LEU A 201 -14.69 24.72 -22.81
N GLU A 202 -15.66 25.61 -22.61
CA GLU A 202 -16.24 25.91 -21.29
C GLU A 202 -16.86 24.64 -20.68
N GLN A 203 -17.61 23.87 -21.46
CA GLN A 203 -18.14 22.58 -20.99
C GLN A 203 -17.02 21.58 -20.64
N SER A 204 -15.94 21.56 -21.42
CA SER A 204 -14.80 20.68 -21.15
C SER A 204 -14.02 21.11 -19.90
N GLU A 205 -13.88 22.41 -19.67
CA GLU A 205 -13.28 22.99 -18.46
C GLU A 205 -14.11 22.63 -17.22
N GLU A 206 -15.42 22.85 -17.23
CA GLU A 206 -16.32 22.48 -16.12
C GLU A 206 -16.20 20.98 -15.77
N GLU A 207 -16.16 20.11 -16.78
CA GLU A 207 -15.99 18.67 -16.56
C GLU A 207 -14.59 18.33 -16.01
N LEU A 208 -13.53 18.97 -16.48
CA LEU A 208 -12.18 18.76 -15.96
C LEU A 208 -12.04 19.25 -14.51
N ASP A 209 -12.67 20.37 -14.15
CA ASP A 209 -12.73 20.88 -12.79
C ASP A 209 -13.45 19.92 -11.85
N LEU A 210 -14.57 19.33 -12.29
CA LEU A 210 -15.25 18.27 -11.54
C LEU A 210 -14.33 17.06 -11.32
N ARG A 211 -13.54 16.67 -12.33
CA ARG A 211 -12.58 15.56 -12.19
C ARG A 211 -11.42 15.88 -11.27
N ALA A 212 -10.94 17.12 -11.26
CA ALA A 212 -9.93 17.57 -10.31
C ALA A 212 -10.46 17.47 -8.86
N ALA A 213 -11.70 17.89 -8.62
CA ALA A 213 -12.36 17.74 -7.33
C ALA A 213 -12.59 16.27 -6.93
N ASP A 214 -12.90 15.39 -7.89
CA ASP A 214 -13.00 13.94 -7.65
C ASP A 214 -11.66 13.37 -7.16
N ILE A 215 -10.54 13.76 -7.78
CA ILE A 215 -9.19 13.33 -7.38
C ILE A 215 -8.82 13.86 -6.00
N GLU A 216 -9.14 15.11 -5.68
CA GLU A 216 -8.93 15.67 -4.33
C GLU A 216 -9.70 14.86 -3.27
N SER A 217 -10.98 14.56 -3.54
CA SER A 217 -11.80 13.70 -2.69
C SER A 217 -11.25 12.28 -2.54
N LEU A 218 -10.63 11.72 -3.59
CA LEU A 218 -9.94 10.43 -3.52
C LEU A 218 -8.73 10.50 -2.58
N MET A 219 -7.94 11.56 -2.67
CA MET A 219 -6.78 11.76 -1.79
C MET A 219 -7.19 11.94 -0.33
N ASP A 220 -8.23 12.74 -0.07
CA ASP A 220 -8.75 12.94 1.28
C ASP A 220 -9.28 11.64 1.89
N ARG A 221 -10.00 10.85 1.10
CA ARG A 221 -10.46 9.51 1.51
C ARG A 221 -9.29 8.58 1.81
N LEU A 222 -8.28 8.52 0.92
CA LEU A 222 -7.08 7.73 1.14
C LEU A 222 -6.40 8.12 2.47
N MET A 223 -6.17 9.41 2.70
CA MET A 223 -5.54 9.88 3.93
C MET A 223 -6.36 9.53 5.17
N ALA A 224 -7.68 9.73 5.12
CA ALA A 224 -8.58 9.41 6.23
C ALA A 224 -8.63 7.90 6.52
N ASP A 225 -8.71 7.06 5.48
CA ASP A 225 -8.76 5.61 5.60
C ASP A 225 -7.44 5.03 6.13
N LEU A 226 -6.31 5.53 5.63
CA LEU A 226 -4.99 5.15 6.12
C LEU A 226 -4.76 5.60 7.57
N ALA A 227 -5.19 6.81 7.94
CA ALA A 227 -5.12 7.28 9.32
C ALA A 227 -6.03 6.50 10.28
N GLY A 228 -7.08 5.86 9.75
CA GLY A 228 -8.00 5.00 10.49
C GLY A 228 -7.54 3.55 10.64
N LEU A 229 -6.37 3.17 10.08
CA LEU A 229 -5.78 1.84 10.28
C LEU A 229 -5.17 1.73 11.67
N ASN A 230 -5.52 0.66 12.38
CA ASN A 230 -4.89 0.34 13.68
C ASN A 230 -3.96 -0.87 13.54
N ILE A 231 -2.78 -0.66 12.93
CA ILE A 231 -1.85 -1.76 12.63
C ILE A 231 -1.23 -2.36 13.91
N THR A 232 -1.11 -1.57 14.97
CA THR A 232 -0.59 -1.99 16.28
C THR A 232 -1.65 -1.71 17.33
N GLY A 233 -1.78 -2.54 18.36
CA GLY A 233 -2.78 -2.39 19.41
C GLY A 233 -2.46 -1.26 20.39
N ASP A 234 -2.72 -0.01 20.00
CA ASP A 234 -3.00 1.13 20.89
C ASP A 234 -4.48 1.55 20.81
#